data_AF-A0A6G2W0M3-F1
#
_entry.id   AF-A0A6G2W0M3-F1
#
_cell.length_a   1.000
_cell.length_b   1.000
_cell.length_c   1.000
_cell.angle_alpha   90.00
_cell.angle_beta   90.00
_cell.angle_gamma   90.00
#
_symmetry.space_group_name_H-M   'P 1'
#
loop_
_entity.id
_entity.type
_entity.pdbx_description
1 polymer ?
#
loop_
_entity_poly.entity_id
_entity_poly.type
_entity_poly.pdbx_seq_one_letter_code
_entity_poly.pdbx_strand_id
1 'polypeptide(L)'
;MSRPAVPPWLAHAFRAQRGPVPWSAVCRGALAAGPLLLAGMLLGQTADGVLAAIGAMLAGINDRPGSRRASVRRLGVPGLAGALGLLVGTYAGQGLDAVPLTLALTALGAAAGAVSAVGPVASAAGTQ
;
A
#
# COMPACT_ATOMS: atom_id res chain seq x y z
N MET A 1 36.13 -20.72 7.79
CA MET A 1 35.47 -19.65 7.00
C MET A 1 34.33 -19.09 7.84
N SER A 2 34.48 -17.87 8.37
CA SER A 2 33.47 -17.23 9.20
C SER A 2 32.32 -16.74 8.32
N ARG A 3 31.07 -17.11 8.63
CA ARG A 3 29.90 -16.59 7.91
C ARG A 3 29.87 -15.05 8.05
N PRO A 4 29.60 -14.29 6.98
CA PRO A 4 29.41 -12.86 7.10
C PRO A 4 28.23 -12.60 8.06
N ALA A 5 28.50 -11.81 9.10
CA ALA A 5 27.47 -11.42 10.05
C ALA A 5 26.52 -10.44 9.35
N VAL A 6 25.24 -10.81 9.27
CA VAL A 6 24.20 -9.94 8.73
C VAL A 6 24.11 -8.69 9.62
N PRO A 7 24.13 -7.47 9.06
CA PRO A 7 23.98 -6.26 9.85
C PRO A 7 22.70 -6.31 10.71
N PRO A 8 22.73 -5.82 11.96
CA PRO A 8 21.58 -5.93 12.87
C PRO A 8 20.29 -5.34 12.32
N TRP A 9 20.38 -4.25 11.53
CA TRP A 9 19.22 -3.62 10.89
C TRP A 9 18.55 -4.56 9.87
N LEU A 10 19.34 -5.31 9.09
CA LEU A 10 18.84 -6.23 8.08
C LEU A 10 18.28 -7.50 8.74
N ALA A 11 18.98 -8.00 9.77
CA ALA A 11 18.50 -9.12 10.57
C ALA A 11 17.17 -8.80 11.29
N HIS A 12 17.00 -7.55 11.75
CA HIS A 12 15.76 -7.08 12.36
C HIS A 12 14.62 -6.99 11.34
N ALA A 13 14.87 -6.41 10.16
CA ALA A 13 13.86 -6.26 9.11
C ALA A 13 13.31 -7.60 8.60
N PHE A 14 14.15 -8.65 8.55
CA PHE A 14 13.74 -9.99 8.11
C PHE A 14 13.20 -10.89 9.24
N ARG A 15 13.09 -10.38 10.47
CA ARG A 15 12.62 -11.20 11.59
C ARG A 15 11.10 -11.40 11.51
N ALA A 16 10.68 -12.60 11.12
CA ALA A 16 9.25 -12.97 11.13
C ALA A 16 8.69 -12.92 12.57
N GLN A 17 7.69 -12.06 12.78
CA GLN A 17 6.96 -11.99 14.06
C GLN A 17 5.84 -13.03 14.06
N ARG A 18 5.94 -14.04 14.93
CA ARG A 18 4.88 -15.05 15.14
C ARG A 18 3.96 -14.58 16.27
N GLY A 19 3.03 -13.68 15.93
CA GLY A 19 1.95 -13.27 16.82
C GLY A 19 0.65 -14.03 16.55
N PRO A 20 -0.32 -14.00 17.48
CA PRO A 20 -1.66 -14.52 17.23
C PRO A 20 -2.32 -13.76 16.07
N VAL A 21 -3.07 -14.47 15.22
CA VAL A 21 -3.75 -13.87 14.06
C VAL A 21 -4.96 -13.04 14.52
N PRO A 22 -5.08 -11.76 14.12
CA PRO A 22 -6.23 -10.93 14.46
C PRO A 22 -7.42 -11.26 13.54
N TRP A 23 -8.13 -12.35 13.84
CA TRP A 23 -9.22 -12.87 13.00
C TRP A 23 -10.30 -11.84 12.65
N SER A 24 -10.67 -10.95 13.56
CA SER A 24 -11.63 -9.88 13.28
C SER A 24 -11.13 -8.93 12.18
N ALA A 25 -9.84 -8.61 12.14
CA ALA A 25 -9.24 -7.81 11.08
C ALA A 25 -9.21 -8.59 9.76
N VAL A 26 -8.87 -9.88 9.80
CA VAL A 26 -8.89 -10.76 8.61
C VAL A 26 -10.29 -10.82 8.00
N CYS A 27 -11.32 -11.10 8.81
CA CYS A 27 -12.70 -11.16 8.35
C CYS A 27 -13.17 -9.81 7.78
N ARG A 28 -12.85 -8.69 8.45
CA ARG A 28 -13.18 -7.36 7.92
C ARG A 28 -12.50 -7.10 6.58
N GLY A 29 -11.22 -7.46 6.43
CA GLY A 29 -10.49 -7.31 5.17
C GLY A 29 -11.10 -8.17 4.05
N ALA A 30 -11.39 -9.44 4.34
CA ALA A 30 -12.01 -10.36 3.39
C ALA A 30 -13.40 -9.89 2.95
N LEU A 31 -14.21 -9.39 3.89
CA LEU A 31 -15.53 -8.84 3.60
C LEU A 31 -15.48 -7.48 2.89
N ALA A 32 -14.42 -6.70 3.07
CA ALA A 32 -14.25 -5.43 2.37
C ALA A 32 -13.80 -5.62 0.92
N ALA A 33 -12.82 -6.49 0.68
CA ALA A 33 -12.21 -6.67 -0.65
C ALA A 33 -12.88 -7.76 -1.48
N GLY A 34 -13.30 -8.87 -0.86
CA GLY A 34 -13.83 -10.05 -1.53
C GLY A 34 -15.07 -9.78 -2.39
N PRO A 35 -16.11 -9.09 -1.86
CA PRO A 35 -17.30 -8.77 -2.66
C PRO A 35 -17.00 -7.87 -3.86
N LEU A 36 -16.07 -6.92 -3.73
CA LEU A 36 -15.68 -6.03 -4.82
C LEU A 36 -15.00 -6.81 -5.95
N LEU A 37 -14.07 -7.71 -5.60
CA LEU A 37 -13.40 -8.57 -6.56
C LEU A 37 -14.40 -9.51 -7.25
N LEU A 38 -15.27 -10.15 -6.47
CA LEU A 38 -16.30 -11.05 -7.00
C LEU A 38 -17.26 -10.32 -7.95
N ALA A 39 -17.71 -9.12 -7.57
CA ALA A 39 -18.57 -8.30 -8.43
C ALA A 39 -17.88 -7.95 -9.76
N GLY A 40 -16.61 -7.53 -9.72
CA GLY A 40 -15.83 -7.26 -10.93
C GLY A 40 -15.69 -8.49 -11.81
N MET A 41 -15.46 -9.67 -11.23
CA MET A 41 -15.41 -10.93 -11.99
C MET A 41 -16.74 -11.27 -12.64
N LEU A 42 -17.85 -11.17 -11.91
CA LEU A 42 -19.19 -11.49 -12.41
C LEU A 42 -19.67 -10.51 -13.49
N LEU A 43 -19.24 -9.25 -13.42
CA LEU A 43 -19.57 -8.20 -14.39
C LEU A 43 -18.61 -8.16 -15.58
N GLY A 44 -17.59 -9.02 -15.63
CA GLY A 44 -16.56 -9.00 -16.67
C GLY A 44 -15.58 -7.82 -16.57
N GLN A 45 -15.59 -7.07 -15.47
CA GLN A 45 -14.71 -5.94 -15.16
C GLN A 45 -13.66 -6.34 -14.12
N THR A 46 -12.88 -7.38 -14.42
CA THR A 46 -11.93 -7.96 -13.46
C THR A 46 -10.85 -6.97 -13.02
N ALA A 47 -10.32 -6.17 -13.96
CA ALA A 47 -9.31 -5.15 -13.65
C ALA A 47 -9.83 -4.11 -12.65
N ASP A 48 -11.04 -3.59 -12.87
CA ASP A 48 -11.65 -2.59 -11.99
C ASP A 48 -12.01 -3.19 -10.63
N GLY A 49 -12.49 -4.44 -10.60
CA GLY A 49 -12.74 -5.19 -9.38
C GLY A 49 -11.48 -5.40 -8.53
N VAL A 50 -10.34 -5.69 -9.17
CA VAL A 50 -9.03 -5.79 -8.50
C VAL A 50 -8.61 -4.45 -7.92
N LEU A 51 -8.70 -3.37 -8.69
CA LEU A 51 -8.36 -2.02 -8.21
C LEU A 51 -9.23 -1.61 -7.01
N ALA A 52 -10.55 -1.84 -7.09
CA ALA A 52 -11.47 -1.56 -6.01
C ALA A 52 -11.16 -2.39 -4.75
N ALA A 53 -10.87 -3.69 -4.92
CA ALA A 53 -10.52 -4.59 -3.83
C ALA A 53 -9.20 -4.20 -3.14
N ILE A 54 -8.17 -3.82 -3.91
CA ILE A 54 -6.90 -3.31 -3.37
C ILE A 54 -7.15 -2.02 -2.58
N GLY A 55 -7.92 -1.08 -3.14
CA GLY A 55 -8.27 0.16 -2.46
C GLY A 55 -8.99 -0.07 -1.12
N ALA A 56 -9.97 -0.98 -1.10
CA ALA A 56 -10.69 -1.36 0.13
C ALA A 56 -9.76 -2.02 1.16
N MET A 57 -8.84 -2.88 0.71
CA MET A 57 -7.83 -3.50 1.59
C MET A 57 -6.92 -2.45 2.22
N LEU A 58 -6.39 -1.52 1.43
CA LEU A 58 -5.50 -0.47 1.89
C LEU A 58 -6.20 0.51 2.84
N ALA A 59 -7.48 0.83 2.58
CA ALA A 59 -8.30 1.60 3.51
C ALA A 59 -8.47 0.87 4.85
N GLY A 60 -8.75 -0.44 4.82
CA GLY A 60 -8.88 -1.28 6.01
C GLY A 60 -7.58 -1.40 6.83
N ILE A 61 -6.42 -1.49 6.16
CA ILE A 61 -5.09 -1.50 6.80
C ILE A 61 -4.81 -0.16 7.48
N ASN A 62 -5.18 0.94 6.82
CA ASN A 62 -4.97 2.27 7.35
C ASN A 62 -5.97 2.65 8.44
N ASP A 63 -7.08 1.93 8.59
CA ASP A 63 -8.09 2.16 9.60
C ASP A 63 -7.67 1.69 11.00
N ARG A 64 -7.98 2.49 12.02
CA ARG A 64 -7.51 2.41 13.40
C ARG A 64 -8.51 3.18 14.27
N PRO A 65 -8.78 2.72 15.50
CA PRO A 65 -9.70 3.40 16.40
C PRO A 65 -9.31 4.86 16.66
N GLY A 66 -10.27 5.77 16.66
CA GLY A 66 -10.05 7.20 16.89
C GLY A 66 -11.27 8.06 16.53
N SER A 67 -11.13 9.38 16.62
CA SER A 67 -12.19 10.32 16.23
C SER A 67 -12.38 10.33 14.70
N ARG A 68 -13.60 10.66 14.23
CA ARG A 68 -13.87 10.80 12.77
C ARG A 68 -12.87 11.73 12.08
N ARG A 69 -12.49 12.83 12.74
CA ARG A 69 -11.52 13.79 12.21
C ARG A 69 -10.13 13.17 12.02
N ALA A 70 -9.69 12.33 12.95
CA ALA A 70 -8.42 11.61 12.81
C ALA A 70 -8.49 10.56 11.69
N SER A 71 -9.62 9.87 11.54
CA SER A 71 -9.83 8.90 10.46
C SER A 71 -9.79 9.55 9.07
N VAL A 72 -10.39 10.73 8.89
CA VAL A 72 -10.32 11.46 7.60
C VAL A 72 -8.87 11.67 7.16
N ARG A 73 -7.99 12.12 8.06
CA ARG A 73 -6.59 12.33 7.71
C ARG A 73 -5.84 11.01 7.45
N ARG A 74 -6.14 9.97 8.23
CA ARG A 74 -5.46 8.67 8.15
C ARG A 74 -5.89 7.80 6.97
N LEU A 75 -7.12 7.94 6.50
CA LEU A 75 -7.61 7.22 5.33
C LEU A 75 -7.52 8.09 4.08
N GLY A 76 -7.92 9.36 4.19
CA GLY A 76 -8.00 10.28 3.05
C GLY A 76 -6.65 10.65 2.47
N VAL A 77 -5.65 10.96 3.31
CA VAL A 77 -4.32 11.36 2.77
C VAL A 77 -3.65 10.18 2.05
N PRO A 78 -3.54 8.97 2.62
CA PRO A 78 -2.99 7.83 1.89
C PRO A 78 -3.85 7.41 0.70
N GLY A 79 -5.17 7.49 0.80
CA GLY A 79 -6.07 7.17 -0.32
C GLY A 79 -5.91 8.12 -1.50
N LEU A 80 -5.75 9.43 -1.25
CA LEU A 80 -5.46 10.41 -2.29
C LEU A 80 -4.07 10.20 -2.90
N ALA A 81 -3.07 9.92 -2.06
CA ALA A 81 -1.72 9.60 -2.55
C ALA A 81 -1.74 8.38 -3.49
N GLY A 82 -2.39 7.29 -3.09
CA GLY A 82 -2.50 6.09 -3.92
C GLY A 82 -3.31 6.30 -5.20
N ALA A 83 -4.39 7.09 -5.15
CA ALA A 83 -5.14 7.43 -6.36
C ALA A 83 -4.30 8.26 -7.34
N LEU A 84 -3.53 9.22 -6.84
CA LEU A 84 -2.58 9.99 -7.65
C LEU A 84 -1.44 9.11 -8.18
N GLY A 85 -0.91 8.20 -7.36
CA GLY A 85 0.11 7.24 -7.74
C GLY A 85 -0.36 6.34 -8.89
N LEU A 86 -1.57 5.79 -8.80
CA LEU A 86 -2.20 5.00 -9.86
C LEU A 86 -2.41 5.82 -11.14
N LEU A 87 -2.92 7.04 -11.02
CA LEU A 87 -3.14 7.93 -12.16
C LEU A 87 -1.82 8.23 -12.89
N VAL A 88 -0.82 8.71 -12.15
CA VAL A 88 0.49 9.08 -12.69
C VAL A 88 1.20 7.85 -13.25
N GLY A 89 1.18 6.72 -12.54
CA GLY A 89 1.79 5.47 -12.98
C GLY A 89 1.17 4.93 -14.27
N THR A 90 -0.15 5.03 -14.42
CA THR A 90 -0.86 4.59 -15.63
C THR A 90 -0.43 5.41 -16.85
N TYR A 91 -0.42 6.74 -16.74
CA TYR A 91 -0.01 7.60 -17.86
C TYR A 91 1.49 7.51 -18.15
N ALA A 92 2.33 7.43 -17.12
CA ALA A 92 3.77 7.24 -17.28
C ALA A 92 4.08 5.93 -18.00
N GLY A 93 3.38 4.84 -17.68
CA GLY A 93 3.54 3.54 -18.34
C GLY A 93 3.11 3.53 -19.81
N GLN A 94 2.23 4.45 -20.22
CA GLN A 94 1.82 4.60 -21.63
C GLN A 94 2.81 5.45 -22.44
N GLY A 95 3.51 6.39 -21.81
CA GLY A 95 4.33 7.41 -22.49
C GLY A 95 5.84 7.27 -22.33
N LEU A 96 6.32 6.41 -21.43
CA LEU A 96 7.74 6.24 -21.15
C LEU A 96 8.21 4.83 -21.50
N ASP A 97 9.37 4.75 -22.16
CA ASP A 97 10.10 3.50 -22.33
C ASP A 97 10.64 2.97 -20.99
N ALA A 98 11.10 1.71 -20.98
CA ALA A 98 11.49 1.01 -19.77
C ALA A 98 12.54 1.74 -18.90
N VAL A 99 13.56 2.32 -19.51
CA VAL A 99 14.65 3.01 -18.80
C VAL A 99 14.17 4.30 -18.10
N PRO A 100 13.56 5.28 -18.80
CA PRO A 100 13.07 6.48 -18.15
C PRO A 100 11.96 6.18 -17.12
N LEU A 101 11.10 5.19 -17.38
CA LEU A 101 10.10 4.75 -16.41
C LEU A 101 10.75 4.22 -15.11
N THR A 102 11.78 3.38 -15.24
CA THR A 102 12.50 2.82 -14.08
C THR A 102 13.18 3.92 -13.26
N LEU A 103 13.81 4.90 -13.92
CA LEU A 103 14.43 6.04 -13.22
C LEU A 103 13.38 6.88 -12.49
N ALA A 104 12.25 7.17 -13.14
CA ALA A 104 11.15 7.92 -12.53
C ALA A 104 10.59 7.20 -11.29
N LEU A 105 10.32 5.89 -11.40
CA LEU A 105 9.82 5.08 -10.27
C LEU A 105 10.84 5.00 -9.13
N THR A 106 12.14 4.92 -9.46
CA THR A 106 13.22 4.90 -8.46
C THR A 106 13.28 6.22 -7.69
N ALA A 107 13.24 7.35 -8.39
CA ALA A 107 13.24 8.68 -7.78
C ALA A 107 11.99 8.89 -6.91
N LEU A 108 10.82 8.46 -7.39
CA LEU A 108 9.58 8.50 -6.64
C LEU A 108 9.66 7.64 -5.37
N GLY A 109 10.21 6.42 -5.47
CA GLY A 109 10.43 5.54 -4.32
C GLY A 109 11.38 6.14 -3.28
N ALA A 110 12.45 6.81 -3.71
CA ALA A 110 13.35 7.54 -2.81
C ALA A 110 12.65 8.70 -2.10
N ALA A 111 11.86 9.49 -2.83
CA ALA A 111 11.07 10.58 -2.26
C ALA A 111 10.00 10.07 -1.28
N ALA A 112 9.30 8.99 -1.63
CA ALA A 112 8.35 8.31 -0.77
C ALA A 112 9.00 7.79 0.52
N GLY A 113 10.21 7.23 0.43
CA GLY A 113 11.01 6.81 1.58
C GLY A 113 11.34 7.98 2.51
N ALA A 114 11.74 9.14 1.95
CA ALA A 114 12.01 10.33 2.74
C ALA A 114 10.74 10.88 3.42
N VAL A 115 9.62 10.94 2.71
CA VAL A 115 8.30 11.34 3.27
C VAL A 115 7.87 10.39 4.40
N SER A 116 8.18 9.10 4.28
CA SER A 116 7.81 8.09 5.27
C SER A 116 8.46 8.31 6.64
N ALA A 117 9.59 9.01 6.72
CA ALA A 117 10.26 9.31 7.99
C ALA A 117 9.55 10.39 8.83
N VAL A 118 8.62 11.16 8.24
CA VAL A 118 7.98 12.31 8.91
C VAL A 118 6.96 11.88 9.97
N GLY A 119 6.28 10.73 9.78
CA GLY A 119 5.34 10.21 10.75
C GLY A 119 4.31 9.23 10.16
N PRO A 120 3.36 8.73 10.99
CA PRO A 120 2.53 7.58 10.60
C PRO A 120 1.63 7.80 9.38
N VAL A 121 1.05 9.00 9.23
CA VAL A 121 0.20 9.32 8.06
C VAL A 121 1.06 9.53 6.81
N ALA A 122 2.22 10.18 6.96
CA ALA A 122 3.14 10.41 5.86
C ALA A 122 3.76 9.09 5.37
N SER A 123 4.06 8.15 6.28
CA SER A 123 4.47 6.79 5.94
C SER A 123 3.39 6.03 5.20
N ALA A 124 2.15 6.05 5.70
CA ALA A 124 1.03 5.43 4.98
C ALA A 124 0.83 6.04 3.58
N ALA A 125 1.00 7.35 3.44
CA ALA A 125 0.90 8.03 2.14
C ALA A 125 2.09 7.73 1.23
N GLY A 126 3.32 7.64 1.75
CA GLY A 126 4.51 7.30 0.95
C GLY A 126 4.46 5.87 0.40
N THR A 127 3.77 4.95 1.08
CA THR A 127 3.60 3.57 0.57
C THR A 127 2.54 3.42 -0.51
N GLN A 128 1.72 4.44 -0.75
CA GLN A 128 0.59 4.41 -1.69
C GLN A 128 0.92 5.20 -2.96
#